data_AF-A0A7V3KAJ9-F1
#
_entry.id   AF-A0A7V3KAJ9-F1
#
_cell.length_a   1.000
_cell.length_b   1.000
_cell.length_c   1.000
_cell.angle_alpha   90.00
_cell.angle_beta   90.00
_cell.angle_gamma   90.00
#
_symmetry.space_group_name_H-M   'P 1'
#
loop_
_entity.id
_entity.type
_entity.pdbx_description
1 polymer ?
#
loop_
_entity_poly.entity_id
_entity_poly.type
_entity_poly.pdbx_seq_one_letter_code
_entity_poly.pdbx_strand_id
1 'polypeptide(L)'
;MKKSWKVLRICALLLVLPFIGTSGSPGNVSFNPNLYITPALKYSVLGKGLALMYEPQLVSMATRINQEMKSDRFELIDLNTSPMGSIGLFSSPSSLTPSIRFLGVTARVNILLTYFPDTDGGRLADAMDAFGKDLLVILGSTLSSMQDLSVRGAVLILIYSKAKLSDPNYYDQAEAVAIFIPRETLQQFNSFRIRFDTLFSQSEIFSFKGRSEIQTMFNEFMKG
;
A
#
# COMPACT_ATOMS: atom_id res chain seq x y z
N MET A 1 65.98 -52.76 9.98
CA MET A 1 65.59 -52.94 11.41
C MET A 1 64.90 -51.68 11.91
N LYS A 2 63.73 -51.85 12.54
CA LYS A 2 63.13 -51.06 13.64
C LYS A 2 63.08 -49.52 13.46
N LYS A 3 61.93 -48.88 13.26
CA LYS A 3 60.84 -48.54 14.23
C LYS A 3 60.76 -47.00 14.27
N SER A 4 59.65 -46.37 13.87
CA SER A 4 58.45 -46.11 14.69
C SER A 4 58.63 -44.85 15.55
N TRP A 5 58.01 -43.72 15.18
CA TRP A 5 56.72 -43.21 15.69
C TRP A 5 56.85 -42.00 16.63
N LYS A 6 56.13 -40.93 16.24
CA LYS A 6 55.11 -40.21 17.00
C LYS A 6 55.43 -38.85 17.68
N VAL A 7 54.36 -38.03 17.58
CA VAL A 7 53.93 -36.86 18.37
C VAL A 7 54.50 -35.51 17.90
N LEU A 8 53.83 -34.75 17.01
CA LEU A 8 52.60 -33.93 17.21
C LEU A 8 52.86 -32.67 18.07
N ARG A 9 52.95 -31.49 17.43
CA ARG A 9 52.43 -30.24 17.99
C ARG A 9 51.77 -29.39 16.90
N ILE A 10 50.50 -29.14 17.15
CA ILE A 10 49.55 -28.25 16.51
C ILE A 10 49.98 -26.80 16.77
N CYS A 11 49.86 -25.92 15.75
CA CYS A 11 49.48 -24.52 15.97
C CYS A 11 48.96 -23.88 14.66
N ALA A 12 47.62 -23.80 14.61
CA ALA A 12 46.80 -22.74 14.03
C ALA A 12 47.15 -22.19 12.63
N LEU A 13 46.53 -22.79 11.61
CA LEU A 13 46.23 -22.12 10.34
C LEU A 13 44.99 -21.24 10.56
N LEU A 14 45.16 -19.92 10.54
CA LEU A 14 44.06 -18.95 10.55
C LEU A 14 43.29 -19.03 9.23
N LEU A 15 42.17 -19.75 9.25
CA LEU A 15 41.17 -19.77 8.19
C LEU A 15 40.38 -18.46 8.25
N VAL A 16 40.65 -17.58 7.29
CA VAL A 16 39.80 -16.43 6.96
C VAL A 16 38.50 -16.99 6.39
N LEU A 17 37.46 -17.09 7.22
CA LEU A 17 36.10 -17.32 6.77
C LEU A 17 35.58 -16.03 6.13
N PRO A 18 34.95 -16.10 4.93
CA PRO A 18 34.12 -15.00 4.48
C PRO A 18 32.92 -14.92 5.43
N PHE A 19 32.67 -13.72 5.96
CA PHE A 19 31.40 -13.39 6.59
C PHE A 19 30.29 -13.67 5.58
N ILE A 20 29.68 -14.85 5.67
CA ILE A 20 28.31 -15.04 5.22
C ILE A 20 27.49 -14.18 6.17
N GLY A 21 27.18 -12.97 5.72
CA GLY A 21 26.15 -12.15 6.35
C GLY A 21 24.91 -13.02 6.44
N THR A 22 24.58 -13.45 7.65
CA THR A 22 23.28 -14.01 7.94
C THR A 22 22.28 -12.94 7.57
N SER A 23 21.59 -13.14 6.44
CA SER A 23 20.34 -12.45 6.13
C SER A 23 19.48 -12.57 7.37
N GLY A 24 19.37 -11.48 8.13
CA GLY A 24 18.48 -11.39 9.26
C GLY A 24 17.12 -11.83 8.77
N SER A 25 16.64 -12.96 9.29
CA SER A 25 15.26 -13.36 9.11
C SER A 25 14.44 -12.15 9.56
N PRO A 26 13.61 -11.54 8.68
CA PRO A 26 12.78 -10.44 9.12
C PRO A 26 11.95 -11.02 10.27
N GLY A 27 12.11 -10.46 11.46
CA GLY A 27 11.34 -10.87 12.62
C GLY A 27 9.88 -10.95 12.18
N ASN A 28 9.21 -12.05 12.51
CA ASN A 28 7.79 -12.25 12.25
C ASN A 28 7.02 -11.12 12.96
N VAL A 29 6.94 -9.95 12.32
CA VAL A 29 5.99 -8.91 12.66
C VAL A 29 4.67 -9.50 12.22
N SER A 30 3.96 -10.13 13.16
CA SER A 30 2.58 -10.55 12.97
C SER A 30 1.77 -9.31 12.62
N PHE A 31 1.52 -9.11 11.33
CA PHE A 31 0.79 -7.96 10.83
C PHE A 31 -0.69 -8.21 11.02
N ASN A 32 -1.46 -7.18 11.41
CA ASN A 32 -2.90 -7.34 11.59
C ASN A 32 -3.55 -7.72 10.25
N PRO A 33 -4.07 -8.96 10.09
CA PRO A 33 -4.65 -9.41 8.83
C PRO A 33 -5.84 -8.55 8.41
N ASN A 34 -6.51 -7.87 9.34
CA ASN A 34 -7.65 -6.98 9.06
C ASN A 34 -7.27 -5.75 8.22
N LEU A 35 -5.99 -5.50 7.97
CA LEU A 35 -5.53 -4.40 7.12
C LEU A 35 -5.38 -4.78 5.64
N TYR A 36 -5.19 -6.07 5.33
CA TYR A 36 -4.89 -6.54 3.96
C TYR A 36 -5.68 -7.79 3.53
N ILE A 37 -6.46 -8.38 4.43
CA ILE A 37 -7.37 -9.49 4.13
C ILE A 37 -8.80 -8.97 4.18
N THR A 38 -9.34 -8.61 3.02
CA THR A 38 -10.79 -8.39 2.87
C THR A 38 -11.56 -9.71 3.13
N PRO A 39 -12.72 -9.69 3.81
CA PRO A 39 -13.52 -10.89 4.03
C PRO A 39 -13.88 -11.61 2.74
N ALA A 40 -13.76 -12.94 2.71
CA ALA A 40 -13.97 -13.75 1.50
C ALA A 40 -15.34 -13.55 0.82
N LEU A 41 -16.39 -13.26 1.60
CA LEU A 41 -17.75 -13.01 1.12
C LEU A 41 -17.92 -11.66 0.40
N LYS A 42 -16.93 -10.78 0.55
CA LYS A 42 -16.91 -9.43 -0.02
C LYS A 42 -16.10 -9.35 -1.31
N TYR A 43 -15.37 -10.41 -1.63
CA TYR A 43 -14.76 -10.60 -2.93
C TYR A 43 -15.76 -11.20 -3.92
N SER A 44 -15.74 -10.68 -5.14
CA SER A 44 -16.09 -11.45 -6.32
C SER A 44 -15.24 -12.71 -6.43
N VAL A 45 -15.74 -13.74 -7.15
CA VAL A 45 -15.02 -15.01 -7.32
C VAL A 45 -13.60 -14.80 -7.89
N LEU A 46 -13.47 -13.89 -8.87
CA LEU A 46 -12.18 -13.53 -9.47
C LEU A 46 -11.28 -12.76 -8.51
N GLY A 47 -11.84 -11.79 -7.77
CA GLY A 47 -11.12 -11.02 -6.75
C GLY A 47 -10.48 -11.90 -5.69
N LYS A 48 -11.24 -12.91 -5.23
CA LYS A 48 -10.75 -13.88 -4.26
C LYS A 48 -9.54 -14.66 -4.78
N GLY A 49 -9.59 -15.12 -6.03
CA GLY A 49 -8.48 -15.85 -6.65
C GLY A 49 -7.22 -15.00 -6.75
N LEU A 50 -7.34 -13.76 -7.22
CA LEU A 50 -6.21 -12.84 -7.34
C LEU A 50 -5.65 -12.43 -5.96
N ALA A 51 -6.51 -12.19 -4.98
CA ALA A 51 -6.08 -11.84 -3.62
C ALA A 51 -5.28 -12.97 -2.96
N LEU A 52 -5.65 -14.23 -3.17
CA LEU A 52 -4.89 -15.40 -2.71
C LEU A 52 -3.57 -15.54 -3.46
N MET A 53 -3.59 -15.39 -4.79
CA MET A 53 -2.40 -15.50 -5.62
C MET A 53 -1.34 -14.44 -5.29
N TYR A 54 -1.78 -13.22 -4.97
CA TYR A 54 -0.92 -12.08 -4.68
C TYR A 54 -0.82 -11.72 -3.19
N GLU A 55 -1.28 -12.59 -2.30
CA GLU A 55 -1.19 -12.39 -0.85
C GLU A 55 0.23 -12.01 -0.39
N PRO A 56 1.32 -12.69 -0.86
CA PRO A 56 2.67 -12.32 -0.44
C PRO A 56 3.04 -10.86 -0.77
N GLN A 57 2.61 -10.36 -1.93
CA GLN A 57 2.83 -8.98 -2.37
C GLN A 57 2.00 -8.00 -1.53
N LEU A 58 0.75 -8.35 -1.22
CA LEU A 58 -0.12 -7.52 -0.38
C LEU A 58 0.43 -7.41 1.06
N VAL A 59 0.88 -8.52 1.65
CA VAL A 59 1.53 -8.56 2.97
C VAL A 59 2.82 -7.74 2.98
N SER A 60 3.66 -7.91 1.95
CA SER A 60 4.91 -7.16 1.81
C SER A 60 4.64 -5.66 1.69
N MET A 61 3.65 -5.26 0.90
CA MET A 61 3.23 -3.88 0.76
C MET A 61 2.74 -3.29 2.08
N ALA A 62 1.88 -4.01 2.80
CA ALA A 62 1.35 -3.58 4.09
C ALA A 62 2.45 -3.38 5.13
N THR A 63 3.38 -4.33 5.18
CA THR A 63 4.56 -4.29 6.05
C THR A 63 5.42 -3.06 5.74
N ARG A 64 5.67 -2.81 4.46
CA ARG A 64 6.47 -1.69 3.99
C ARG A 64 5.84 -0.34 4.34
N ILE A 65 4.53 -0.18 4.11
CA ILE A 65 3.78 1.04 4.50
C ILE A 65 3.93 1.29 6.00
N ASN A 66 3.70 0.30 6.85
CA ASN A 66 3.83 0.49 8.30
C ASN A 66 5.26 0.73 8.79
N GLN A 67 6.27 0.29 8.04
CA GLN A 67 7.66 0.55 8.37
C GLN A 67 8.09 1.96 7.95
N GLU A 68 7.73 2.38 6.74
CA GLU A 68 8.17 3.63 6.12
C GLU A 68 7.30 4.82 6.55
N MET A 69 6.01 4.63 6.82
CA MET A 69 5.04 5.71 7.06
C MET A 69 4.55 5.79 8.51
N LYS A 70 5.46 5.64 9.49
CA LYS A 70 5.09 5.76 10.91
C LYS A 70 4.75 7.21 11.28
N SER A 71 3.47 7.51 11.38
CA SER A 71 2.97 8.82 11.80
C SER A 71 1.66 8.68 12.58
N ASP A 72 1.46 9.54 13.58
CA ASP A 72 0.17 9.74 14.27
C ASP A 72 -0.90 10.40 13.38
N ARG A 73 -0.49 10.90 12.22
CA ARG A 73 -1.34 11.50 11.21
C ARG A 73 -1.70 10.55 10.07
N PHE A 74 -1.25 9.31 10.10
CA PHE A 74 -1.49 8.32 9.04
C PHE A 74 -2.00 7.02 9.63
N GLU A 75 -3.01 6.42 9.01
CA GLU A 75 -3.53 5.13 9.41
C GLU A 75 -4.09 4.35 8.22
N LEU A 76 -3.66 3.09 8.09
CA LEU A 76 -4.38 2.10 7.29
C LEU A 76 -5.64 1.68 8.04
N ILE A 77 -6.77 1.76 7.36
CA ILE A 77 -8.11 1.41 7.84
C ILE A 77 -8.23 -0.12 8.00
N ASP A 78 -8.78 -0.55 9.13
CA ASP A 78 -9.06 -1.96 9.39
C ASP A 78 -10.52 -2.34 9.08
N LEU A 79 -10.82 -3.64 9.22
CA LEU A 79 -12.16 -4.18 9.03
C LEU A 79 -13.20 -3.72 10.06
N ASN A 80 -12.78 -3.08 11.16
CA ASN A 80 -13.74 -2.48 12.11
C ASN A 80 -14.32 -1.18 11.56
N THR A 81 -13.57 -0.53 10.66
CA THR A 81 -13.87 0.79 10.14
C THR A 81 -14.35 0.75 8.68
N SER A 82 -13.87 -0.22 7.89
CA SER A 82 -14.26 -0.43 6.50
C SER A 82 -14.74 -1.87 6.31
N PRO A 83 -15.72 -2.12 5.43
CA PRO A 83 -16.09 -3.49 5.06
C PRO A 83 -14.97 -4.24 4.31
N MET A 84 -13.97 -3.52 3.79
CA MET A 84 -12.81 -4.05 3.06
C MET A 84 -11.50 -3.72 3.78
N GLY A 85 -10.49 -4.56 3.60
CA GLY A 85 -9.14 -4.24 4.05
C GLY A 85 -8.61 -3.01 3.29
N SER A 86 -7.75 -2.24 3.93
CA SER A 86 -7.10 -1.09 3.30
C SER A 86 -6.28 -1.46 2.08
N ILE A 87 -5.73 -2.66 2.08
CA ILE A 87 -4.88 -3.16 1.01
C ILE A 87 -5.60 -4.31 0.32
N GLY A 88 -5.63 -4.29 -1.01
CA GLY A 88 -6.28 -5.34 -1.77
C GLY A 88 -6.24 -5.12 -3.26
N LEU A 89 -7.10 -5.85 -3.97
CA LEU A 89 -7.33 -5.69 -5.41
C LEU A 89 -8.76 -5.23 -5.59
N PHE A 90 -8.96 -3.97 -5.96
CA PHE A 90 -10.27 -3.35 -6.05
C PHE A 90 -10.75 -3.23 -7.49
N SER A 91 -12.05 -3.21 -7.68
CA SER A 91 -12.68 -2.91 -8.96
C SER A 91 -12.75 -1.40 -9.20
N SER A 92 -12.62 -0.96 -10.45
CA SER A 92 -12.99 0.41 -10.83
C SER A 92 -14.47 0.44 -11.17
N PRO A 93 -15.26 1.40 -10.65
CA PRO A 93 -16.68 1.51 -10.99
C PRO A 93 -16.93 1.94 -12.44
N SER A 94 -15.94 2.52 -13.12
CA SER A 94 -16.00 2.81 -14.56
C SER A 94 -15.79 1.55 -15.42
N SER A 95 -15.25 0.47 -14.85
CA SER A 95 -14.96 -0.75 -15.60
C SER A 95 -16.21 -1.56 -15.84
N LEU A 96 -16.61 -1.64 -17.11
CA LEU A 96 -17.67 -2.55 -17.58
C LEU A 96 -17.22 -4.03 -17.55
N THR A 97 -15.92 -4.28 -17.42
CA THR A 97 -15.34 -5.62 -17.41
C THR A 97 -15.17 -6.12 -15.97
N PRO A 98 -15.92 -7.15 -15.53
CA PRO A 98 -15.91 -7.63 -14.14
C PRO A 98 -14.59 -8.25 -13.69
N SER A 99 -13.65 -8.51 -14.60
CA SER A 99 -12.34 -9.12 -14.31
C SER A 99 -11.21 -8.10 -14.07
N ILE A 100 -11.41 -6.83 -14.42
CA ILE A 100 -10.36 -5.80 -14.26
C ILE A 100 -10.24 -5.41 -12.79
N ARG A 101 -9.01 -5.42 -12.27
CA ARG A 101 -8.68 -5.03 -10.90
C ARG A 101 -7.55 -4.01 -10.85
N PHE A 102 -7.48 -3.30 -9.74
CA PHE A 102 -6.47 -2.32 -9.40
C PHE A 102 -5.87 -2.65 -8.04
N LEU A 103 -4.55 -2.63 -7.95
CA LEU A 103 -3.86 -2.75 -6.66
C LEU A 103 -4.18 -1.54 -5.79
N GLY A 104 -4.86 -1.76 -4.68
CA GLY A 104 -5.44 -0.72 -3.86
C GLY A 104 -4.71 -0.49 -2.54
N VAL A 105 -4.59 0.77 -2.17
CA VAL A 105 -4.32 1.22 -0.79
C VAL A 105 -5.36 2.26 -0.40
N THR A 106 -5.97 2.07 0.77
CA THR A 106 -6.87 3.03 1.41
C THR A 106 -6.28 3.47 2.73
N ALA A 107 -6.25 4.77 2.98
CA ALA A 107 -5.71 5.31 4.23
C ALA A 107 -6.51 6.54 4.70
N ARG A 108 -6.50 6.74 6.02
CA ARG A 108 -6.92 7.99 6.65
C ARG A 108 -5.71 8.84 6.99
N VAL A 109 -5.83 10.15 6.77
CA VAL A 109 -4.78 11.11 7.06
C VAL A 109 -5.30 12.34 7.80
N ASN A 110 -4.51 12.82 8.74
CA ASN A 110 -4.71 14.12 9.37
C ASN A 110 -3.86 15.18 8.63
N ILE A 111 -4.54 16.12 7.98
CA ILE A 111 -3.90 17.24 7.27
C ILE A 111 -3.72 18.43 8.20
N LEU A 112 -2.65 19.19 7.98
CA LEU A 112 -2.29 20.35 8.82
C LEU A 112 -2.40 21.67 8.07
N LEU A 113 -2.34 21.64 6.73
CA LEU A 113 -2.40 22.84 5.88
C LEU A 113 -1.31 23.87 6.20
N THR A 114 -0.08 23.41 6.40
CA THR A 114 1.03 24.31 6.78
C THR A 114 1.39 25.30 5.67
N TYR A 115 1.30 24.87 4.40
CA TYR A 115 1.75 25.66 3.24
C TYR A 115 0.69 25.79 2.14
N PHE A 116 -0.40 25.03 2.22
CA PHE A 116 -1.46 25.00 1.22
C PHE A 116 -2.68 25.79 1.69
N PRO A 117 -3.40 26.48 0.78
CA PRO A 117 -4.62 27.19 1.16
C PRO A 117 -5.72 26.21 1.57
N ASP A 118 -6.59 26.61 2.52
CA ASP A 118 -7.73 25.79 2.97
C ASP A 118 -8.87 25.76 1.93
N THR A 119 -8.59 25.05 0.84
CA THR A 119 -9.49 24.79 -0.29
C THR A 119 -9.47 23.29 -0.58
N ASP A 120 -10.46 22.77 -1.29
CA ASP A 120 -10.54 21.34 -1.65
C ASP A 120 -9.24 20.86 -2.31
N GLY A 121 -8.72 21.63 -3.28
CA GLY A 121 -7.44 21.35 -3.93
C GLY A 121 -6.23 21.47 -3.01
N GLY A 122 -6.21 22.45 -2.10
CA GLY A 122 -5.11 22.62 -1.15
C GLY A 122 -5.07 21.54 -0.07
N ARG A 123 -6.23 21.06 0.41
CA ARG A 123 -6.33 19.93 1.34
C ARG A 123 -5.88 18.62 0.71
N LEU A 124 -6.28 18.35 -0.54
CA LEU A 124 -5.77 17.21 -1.30
C LEU A 124 -4.26 17.33 -1.52
N ALA A 125 -3.75 18.52 -1.85
CA ALA A 125 -2.32 18.73 -2.05
C ALA A 125 -1.50 18.46 -0.76
N ASP A 126 -1.99 18.90 0.41
CA ASP A 126 -1.36 18.59 1.71
C ASP A 126 -1.34 17.08 1.98
N ALA A 127 -2.44 16.38 1.72
CA ALA A 127 -2.51 14.93 1.86
C ALA A 127 -1.55 14.19 0.91
N MET A 128 -1.48 14.63 -0.35
CA MET A 128 -0.60 14.05 -1.36
C MET A 128 0.88 14.32 -1.08
N ASP A 129 1.20 15.51 -0.58
CA ASP A 129 2.57 15.88 -0.21
C ASP A 129 3.05 15.13 1.03
N ALA A 130 2.19 15.01 2.05
CA ALA A 130 2.54 14.35 3.30
C ALA A 130 2.69 12.82 3.16
N PHE A 131 1.81 12.17 2.37
CA PHE A 131 1.72 10.71 2.35
C PHE A 131 1.48 10.12 0.94
N GLY A 132 0.82 10.85 0.05
CA GLY A 132 0.44 10.31 -1.26
C GLY A 132 1.63 9.92 -2.14
N LYS A 133 2.71 10.71 -2.17
CA LYS A 133 3.94 10.41 -2.91
C LYS A 133 4.52 9.04 -2.58
N ASP A 134 4.74 8.78 -1.29
CA ASP A 134 5.37 7.55 -0.82
C ASP A 134 4.46 6.34 -1.08
N LEU A 135 3.14 6.51 -0.91
CA LEU A 135 2.16 5.48 -1.25
C LEU A 135 2.16 5.12 -2.73
N LEU A 136 2.29 6.10 -3.63
CA LEU A 136 2.38 5.84 -5.08
C LEU A 136 3.68 5.10 -5.44
N VAL A 137 4.78 5.44 -4.78
CA VAL A 137 6.06 4.73 -4.95
C VAL A 137 5.92 3.27 -4.52
N ILE A 138 5.36 3.03 -3.34
CA ILE A 138 5.13 1.68 -2.81
C ILE A 138 4.16 0.90 -3.71
N LEU A 139 3.03 1.49 -4.11
CA LEU A 139 2.05 0.89 -5.02
C LEU A 139 2.68 0.48 -6.33
N GLY A 140 3.42 1.37 -7.00
CA GLY A 140 4.03 1.04 -8.29
C GLY A 140 5.17 0.03 -8.18
N SER A 141 5.94 0.06 -7.08
CA SER A 141 6.94 -0.98 -6.79
C SER A 141 6.27 -2.35 -6.64
N THR A 142 5.18 -2.44 -5.90
CA THR A 142 4.43 -3.70 -5.70
C THR A 142 3.80 -4.15 -7.02
N LEU A 143 3.16 -3.24 -7.76
CA LEU A 143 2.52 -3.52 -9.04
C LEU A 143 3.52 -4.06 -10.08
N SER A 144 4.78 -3.58 -10.06
CA SER A 144 5.83 -4.08 -10.97
C SER A 144 6.15 -5.56 -10.78
N SER A 145 5.86 -6.13 -9.61
CA SER A 145 6.02 -7.56 -9.31
C SER A 145 4.82 -8.42 -9.73
N MET A 146 3.70 -7.79 -10.11
CA MET A 146 2.47 -8.47 -10.52
C MET A 146 2.38 -8.54 -12.06
N GLN A 147 2.57 -9.72 -12.64
CA GLN A 147 2.58 -9.90 -14.10
C GLN A 147 1.19 -10.10 -14.72
N ASP A 148 0.14 -10.26 -13.91
CA ASP A 148 -1.21 -10.52 -14.40
C ASP A 148 -1.83 -9.28 -15.07
N LEU A 149 -2.30 -9.47 -16.31
CA LEU A 149 -2.92 -8.44 -17.14
C LEU A 149 -4.31 -8.00 -16.64
N SER A 150 -4.95 -8.80 -15.78
CA SER A 150 -6.19 -8.43 -15.10
C SER A 150 -5.97 -7.31 -14.07
N VAL A 151 -4.75 -7.14 -13.56
CA VAL A 151 -4.37 -6.03 -12.68
C VAL A 151 -3.89 -4.86 -13.53
N ARG A 152 -4.81 -3.98 -13.92
CA ARG A 152 -4.61 -2.92 -14.93
C ARG A 152 -3.90 -1.67 -14.40
N GLY A 153 -3.75 -1.55 -13.08
CA GLY A 153 -3.18 -0.37 -12.47
C GLY A 153 -3.21 -0.42 -10.96
N ALA A 154 -3.12 0.75 -10.35
CA ALA A 154 -3.29 0.93 -8.91
C ALA A 154 -4.43 1.89 -8.60
N VAL A 155 -4.98 1.80 -7.39
CA VAL A 155 -5.90 2.78 -6.84
C VAL A 155 -5.38 3.27 -5.49
N LEU A 156 -5.24 4.59 -5.38
CA LEU A 156 -4.93 5.25 -4.11
C LEU A 156 -6.19 5.92 -3.61
N ILE A 157 -6.67 5.49 -2.44
CA ILE A 157 -7.80 6.10 -1.75
C ILE A 157 -7.26 6.82 -0.51
N LEU A 158 -7.34 8.14 -0.52
CA LEU A 158 -6.98 8.97 0.62
C LEU A 158 -8.24 9.60 1.20
N ILE A 159 -8.51 9.31 2.46
CA ILE A 159 -9.50 10.02 3.27
C ILE A 159 -8.71 11.00 4.14
N TYR A 160 -9.00 12.29 4.04
CA TYR A 160 -8.24 13.34 4.71
C TYR A 160 -9.16 14.32 5.43
N SER A 161 -8.71 14.76 6.61
CA SER A 161 -9.43 15.74 7.43
C SER A 161 -8.46 16.55 8.28
N LYS A 162 -8.86 17.77 8.65
CA LYS A 162 -8.17 18.56 9.67
C LYS A 162 -8.35 17.96 11.08
N ALA A 163 -9.38 17.14 11.28
CA ALA A 163 -9.60 16.41 12.52
C ALA A 163 -8.51 15.35 12.74
N LYS A 164 -8.15 15.12 14.02
CA LYS A 164 -7.23 14.03 14.39
C LYS A 164 -7.86 12.68 14.07
N LEU A 165 -7.04 11.67 13.78
CA LEU A 165 -7.51 10.32 13.45
C LEU A 165 -8.34 9.67 14.57
N SER A 166 -8.08 10.05 15.82
CA SER A 166 -8.83 9.59 17.00
C SER A 166 -10.16 10.31 17.24
N ASP A 167 -10.50 11.33 16.44
CA ASP A 167 -11.75 12.08 16.59
C ASP A 167 -12.94 11.20 16.15
N PRO A 168 -13.96 10.98 17.01
CA PRO A 168 -15.15 10.19 16.64
C PRO A 168 -15.96 10.80 15.49
N ASN A 169 -15.80 12.09 15.22
CA ASN A 169 -16.45 12.82 14.14
C ASN A 169 -15.51 13.04 12.95
N TYR A 170 -14.36 12.34 12.89
CA TYR A 170 -13.38 12.47 11.82
C TYR A 170 -14.04 12.44 10.43
N TYR A 171 -14.91 11.45 10.19
CA TYR A 171 -15.59 11.26 8.91
C TYR A 171 -16.64 12.32 8.58
N ASP A 172 -17.16 13.05 9.55
CA ASP A 172 -18.17 14.09 9.30
C ASP A 172 -17.57 15.32 8.61
N GLN A 173 -16.27 15.54 8.81
CA GLN A 173 -15.51 16.65 8.24
C GLN A 173 -14.47 16.19 7.22
N ALA A 174 -14.40 14.88 6.94
CA ALA A 174 -13.43 14.32 6.02
C ALA A 174 -13.86 14.51 4.57
N GLU A 175 -12.85 14.63 3.74
CA GLU A 175 -12.93 14.49 2.29
C GLU A 175 -12.20 13.22 1.90
N ALA A 176 -12.57 12.63 0.78
CA ALA A 176 -11.85 11.50 0.24
C ALA A 176 -11.69 11.61 -1.27
N VAL A 177 -10.58 11.07 -1.76
CA VAL A 177 -10.32 10.96 -3.19
C VAL A 177 -9.87 9.54 -3.50
N ALA A 178 -10.52 8.91 -4.47
CA ALA A 178 -10.08 7.67 -5.08
C ALA A 178 -9.44 7.98 -6.44
N ILE A 179 -8.17 7.62 -6.59
CA ILE A 179 -7.35 7.92 -7.78
C ILE A 179 -6.99 6.59 -8.44
N PHE A 180 -7.64 6.24 -9.54
CA PHE A 180 -7.31 5.05 -10.33
C PHE A 180 -6.27 5.43 -11.37
N ILE A 181 -5.12 4.78 -11.29
CA ILE A 181 -3.93 5.11 -12.07
C ILE A 181 -3.61 3.92 -12.96
N PRO A 182 -3.60 4.09 -14.29
CA PRO A 182 -3.14 3.05 -15.20
C PRO A 182 -1.72 2.59 -14.87
N ARG A 183 -1.44 1.31 -15.06
CA ARG A 183 -0.13 0.70 -14.77
C ARG A 183 1.00 1.46 -15.45
N GLU A 184 0.85 1.77 -16.74
CA GLU A 184 1.85 2.45 -17.54
C GLU A 184 2.12 3.87 -17.03
N THR A 185 1.05 4.60 -16.67
CA THR A 185 1.15 5.95 -16.09
C THR A 185 1.88 5.92 -14.74
N LEU A 186 1.54 4.98 -13.85
CA LEU A 186 2.22 4.84 -12.56
C LEU A 186 3.70 4.46 -12.72
N GLN A 187 4.01 3.58 -13.67
CA GLN A 187 5.39 3.22 -13.99
C GLN A 187 6.20 4.42 -14.50
N GLN A 188 5.61 5.25 -15.37
CA GLN A 188 6.24 6.48 -15.85
C GLN A 188 6.48 7.46 -14.70
N PHE A 189 5.51 7.62 -13.80
CA PHE A 189 5.61 8.50 -12.64
C PHE A 189 6.73 8.05 -11.69
N ASN A 190 6.77 6.77 -11.32
CA ASN A 190 7.81 6.23 -10.43
C ASN A 190 9.20 6.19 -11.08
N SER A 191 9.27 6.29 -12.41
CA SER A 191 10.52 6.43 -13.16
C SER A 191 10.90 7.90 -13.41
N PHE A 192 10.22 8.85 -12.76
CA PHE A 192 10.42 10.31 -12.92
C PHE A 192 10.25 10.82 -14.36
N ARG A 193 9.50 10.10 -15.20
CA ARG A 193 9.24 10.49 -16.60
C ARG A 193 8.08 11.47 -16.74
N ILE A 194 7.16 11.48 -15.78
CA ILE A 194 6.02 12.38 -15.73
C ILE A 194 5.90 13.00 -14.33
N ARG A 195 5.23 14.15 -14.26
CA ARG A 195 4.97 14.89 -13.01
C ARG A 195 3.55 14.62 -12.51
N PHE A 196 3.23 15.15 -11.32
CA PHE A 196 1.91 15.05 -10.70
C PHE A 196 0.76 15.56 -11.57
N ASP A 197 0.93 16.70 -12.24
CA ASP A 197 -0.07 17.26 -13.15
C ASP A 197 -0.44 16.25 -14.26
N THR A 198 0.57 15.62 -14.85
CA THR A 198 0.37 14.61 -15.89
C THR A 198 -0.24 13.33 -15.32
N LEU A 199 0.24 12.85 -14.16
CA LEU A 199 -0.32 11.69 -13.47
C LEU A 199 -1.83 11.85 -13.26
N PHE A 200 -2.26 12.97 -12.68
CA PHE A 200 -3.67 13.24 -12.42
C PHE A 200 -4.49 13.38 -13.70
N SER A 201 -3.96 14.04 -14.74
CA SER A 201 -4.66 14.17 -16.03
C SER A 201 -4.92 12.83 -16.75
N GLN A 202 -4.13 11.81 -16.42
CA GLN A 202 -4.22 10.45 -16.98
C GLN A 202 -4.87 9.45 -16.00
N SER A 203 -5.36 9.92 -14.87
CA SER A 203 -6.00 9.10 -13.84
C SER A 203 -7.51 9.35 -13.83
N GLU A 204 -8.27 8.33 -13.41
CA GLU A 204 -9.68 8.53 -13.08
C GLU A 204 -9.79 8.91 -11.60
N ILE A 205 -10.44 10.05 -11.33
CA ILE A 205 -10.48 10.64 -9.99
C ILE A 205 -11.93 10.78 -9.56
N PHE A 206 -12.24 10.27 -8.38
CA PHE A 206 -13.55 10.39 -7.75
C PHE A 206 -13.39 11.06 -6.39
N SER A 207 -14.25 12.02 -6.10
CA SER A 207 -14.21 12.80 -4.86
C SER A 207 -15.46 12.53 -4.04
N PHE A 208 -15.29 12.47 -2.72
CA PHE A 208 -16.34 12.20 -1.75
C PHE A 208 -16.19 13.16 -0.58
N LYS A 209 -17.31 13.61 -0.02
CA LYS A 209 -17.32 14.53 1.12
C LYS A 209 -18.27 14.07 2.21
N GLY A 210 -17.74 13.99 3.42
CA GLY A 210 -18.48 13.61 4.61
C GLY A 210 -18.80 12.12 4.69
N ARG A 211 -19.31 11.73 5.86
CA ARG A 211 -19.49 10.34 6.29
C ARG A 211 -20.30 9.49 5.29
N SER A 212 -21.40 10.04 4.77
CA SER A 212 -22.30 9.29 3.89
C SER A 212 -21.63 8.91 2.57
N GLU A 213 -20.93 9.85 1.93
CA GLU A 213 -20.29 9.59 0.65
C GLU A 213 -19.06 8.69 0.80
N ILE A 214 -18.31 8.84 1.90
CA ILE A 214 -17.19 7.96 2.23
C ILE A 214 -17.67 6.52 2.48
N GLN A 215 -18.84 6.34 3.11
CA GLN A 215 -19.42 5.01 3.26
C GLN A 215 -19.83 4.39 1.92
N THR A 216 -20.37 5.20 1.00
CA THR A 216 -20.65 4.77 -0.38
C THR A 216 -19.35 4.37 -1.09
N MET A 217 -18.29 5.16 -0.95
CA MET A 217 -16.97 4.84 -1.50
C MET A 217 -16.48 3.47 -1.01
N PHE A 218 -16.51 3.21 0.30
CA PHE A 218 -16.12 1.90 0.84
C PHE A 218 -16.93 0.74 0.24
N ASN A 219 -18.23 0.96 0.03
CA ASN A 219 -19.11 -0.08 -0.48
C ASN A 219 -18.97 -0.30 -1.99
N GLU A 220 -18.65 0.73 -2.77
CA GLU A 220 -18.68 0.65 -4.23
C GLU A 220 -17.29 0.58 -4.88
N PHE A 221 -16.30 1.26 -4.29
CA PHE A 221 -14.97 1.43 -4.88
C PHE A 221 -13.94 0.45 -4.34
N MET A 222 -14.19 -0.14 -3.16
CA MET A 222 -13.28 -1.14 -2.58
C MET A 222 -13.76 -2.57 -2.80
N LYS A 223 -14.85 -2.78 -3.56
CA LYS A 223 -15.33 -4.13 -3.91
C LYS A 223 -14.20 -4.93 -4.58
N GLY A 224 -13.85 -6.04 -3.94
CA GLY A 224 -12.81 -6.96 -4.40
C GLY A 224 -13.27 -7.88 -5.52
#